data_AF-A0A378N6X8-F1
#
_entry.id   AF-A0A378N6X8-F1
#
_cell.length_a   1.000
_cell.length_b   1.000
_cell.length_c   1.000
_cell.angle_alpha   90.00
_cell.angle_beta   90.00
_cell.angle_gamma   90.00
#
_symmetry.space_group_name_H-M   'P 1'
#
loop_
_entity.id
_entity.type
_entity.pdbx_description
1 polymer ?
#
loop_
_entity_poly.entity_id
_entity_poly.type
_entity_poly.pdbx_seq_one_letter_code
_entity_poly.pdbx_strand_id
1 'polypeptide(L)'
;MRYPFAPQQNGDVLSLENIAMRLNGNLLDYALEAKVSAKGMGVPASSASLTGKGELTHFNIQDLSLNTLEGTAKIDGLVDWSEGVAWRSNLKLQHINTKSLLADWPAVLSGSLSSEGYAGRGNSASGWKADVSNIDIKGSLLQKNLHLSGNLKADHQQLLDVPGLSLVYGENKIDLKGVLGEKSDFYADIKAPNLQGLVPNLKASVNGNAKLSGKVSEPNIDLDLVASNVGYEQFKLQNLTAKGKITTEKTIQGI
;
A
#
# COMPACT_ATOMS: atom_id res chain seq x y z
N MET A 1 -22.01 -5.33 20.11
CA MET A 1 -21.30 -5.91 21.27
C MET A 1 -20.15 -4.97 21.65
N ARG A 2 -19.76 -4.88 22.93
CA ARG A 2 -18.66 -4.01 23.42
C ARG A 2 -17.49 -4.87 23.90
N TYR A 3 -16.26 -4.54 23.53
CA TYR A 3 -15.04 -5.23 23.96
C TYR A 3 -13.92 -4.21 24.20
N PRO A 4 -13.13 -4.28 25.30
CA PRO A 4 -13.02 -5.35 26.30
C PRO A 4 -14.07 -5.31 27.42
N PHE A 5 -14.19 -6.42 28.17
CA PHE A 5 -15.12 -6.61 29.31
C PHE A 5 -14.57 -6.09 30.67
N ALA A 6 -13.48 -5.30 30.68
CA ALA A 6 -12.88 -4.78 31.90
C ALA A 6 -13.32 -3.32 32.18
N PRO A 7 -13.52 -2.92 33.44
CA PRO A 7 -13.79 -1.52 33.76
C PRO A 7 -12.46 -0.74 33.71
N GLN A 8 -12.17 -0.10 32.58
CA GLN A 8 -11.19 0.98 32.53
C GLN A 8 -11.86 2.27 32.04
N GLN A 9 -11.57 3.33 32.78
CA GLN A 9 -12.05 4.69 32.61
C GLN A 9 -11.74 5.21 31.19
N ASN A 10 -12.74 5.80 30.52
CA ASN A 10 -12.58 6.68 29.34
C ASN A 10 -11.62 6.19 28.22
N GLY A 11 -11.67 4.91 27.85
CA GLY A 11 -11.03 4.41 26.64
C GLY A 11 -11.95 4.54 25.42
N ASP A 12 -11.39 4.90 24.26
CA ASP A 12 -12.08 4.81 22.98
C ASP A 12 -12.32 3.33 22.62
N VAL A 13 -13.46 2.77 23.05
CA VAL A 13 -13.80 1.35 22.90
C VAL A 13 -14.39 1.09 21.51
N LEU A 14 -13.93 0.03 20.84
CA LEU A 14 -14.52 -0.41 19.59
C LEU A 14 -15.97 -0.85 19.80
N SER A 15 -16.89 -0.18 19.10
CA SER A 15 -18.32 -0.49 19.09
C SER A 15 -18.73 -0.98 17.72
N LEU A 16 -19.38 -2.15 17.68
CA LEU A 16 -20.04 -2.69 16.49
C LEU A 16 -21.55 -2.54 16.62
N GLU A 17 -22.14 -1.89 15.62
CA GLU A 17 -23.54 -1.47 15.54
C GLU A 17 -24.13 -1.92 14.19
N ASN A 18 -25.47 -1.95 14.08
CA ASN A 18 -26.18 -2.30 12.84
C ASN A 18 -25.69 -3.59 12.16
N ILE A 19 -25.39 -4.60 12.97
CA ILE A 19 -24.92 -5.90 12.48
C ILE A 19 -26.11 -6.67 11.94
N ALA A 20 -26.11 -6.94 10.64
CA ALA A 20 -27.08 -7.79 9.99
C ALA A 20 -26.35 -8.78 9.08
N MET A 21 -26.73 -10.05 9.13
CA MET A 21 -26.16 -11.10 8.30
C MET A 21 -27.29 -12.00 7.82
N ARG A 22 -27.30 -12.30 6.52
CA ARG A 22 -28.21 -13.24 5.90
C ARG A 22 -27.39 -14.21 5.06
N LEU A 23 -27.51 -15.49 5.38
CA LEU A 23 -26.86 -16.59 4.68
C LEU A 23 -27.96 -17.53 4.17
N ASN A 24 -28.04 -17.74 2.86
CA ASN A 24 -29.04 -18.60 2.23
C ASN A 24 -28.36 -19.62 1.32
N GLY A 25 -28.89 -20.84 1.24
CA GLY A 25 -28.36 -21.90 0.37
C GLY A 25 -27.72 -23.05 1.17
N ASN A 26 -26.72 -23.70 0.60
CA ASN A 26 -25.97 -24.80 1.23
C ASN A 26 -24.46 -24.61 1.02
N LEU A 27 -23.63 -25.48 1.61
CA LEU A 27 -22.16 -25.32 1.55
C LEU A 27 -21.56 -25.36 0.14
N LEU A 28 -22.25 -25.94 -0.84
CA LEU A 28 -21.83 -26.01 -2.23
C LEU A 28 -22.35 -24.85 -3.08
N ASP A 29 -23.29 -24.04 -2.56
CA ASP A 29 -23.83 -22.84 -3.21
C ASP A 29 -24.59 -22.02 -2.15
N TYR A 30 -23.91 -21.05 -1.55
CA TYR A 30 -24.51 -20.12 -0.60
C TYR A 30 -24.38 -18.67 -1.06
N ALA A 31 -25.37 -17.86 -0.71
CA ALA A 31 -25.35 -16.41 -0.85
C ALA A 31 -25.22 -15.76 0.53
N LEU A 32 -24.27 -14.84 0.67
CA LEU A 32 -24.02 -14.07 1.88
C LEU A 32 -24.32 -12.59 1.63
N GLU A 33 -25.13 -12.03 2.50
CA GLU A 33 -25.32 -10.58 2.65
C GLU A 33 -24.95 -10.21 4.09
N ALA A 34 -24.05 -9.24 4.26
CA ALA A 34 -23.67 -8.74 5.57
C ALA A 34 -23.63 -7.22 5.58
N LYS A 35 -23.99 -6.63 6.73
CA LYS A 35 -23.84 -5.20 7.02
C LYS A 35 -23.32 -5.05 8.45
N VAL A 36 -22.43 -4.10 8.64
CA VAL A 36 -21.88 -3.77 9.96
C VAL A 36 -21.51 -2.29 9.99
N SER A 37 -21.70 -1.63 11.11
CA SER A 37 -21.12 -0.32 11.41
C SER A 37 -20.14 -0.46 12.56
N ALA A 38 -19.03 0.27 12.48
CA ALA A 38 -17.95 0.23 13.46
C ALA A 38 -17.49 1.66 13.80
N LYS A 39 -17.12 1.88 15.06
CA LYS A 39 -16.46 3.11 15.51
C LYS A 39 -15.61 2.84 16.76
N GLY A 40 -14.59 3.66 16.95
CA GLY A 40 -13.73 3.65 18.14
C GLY A 40 -12.44 2.86 17.97
N MET A 41 -11.58 2.86 18.99
CA MET A 41 -10.17 2.44 18.91
C MET A 41 -9.41 3.09 17.73
N GLY A 42 -9.63 4.39 17.50
CA GLY A 42 -9.04 5.12 16.37
C GLY A 42 -9.65 4.79 15.00
N VAL A 43 -10.66 3.90 14.94
CA VAL A 43 -11.45 3.67 13.74
C VAL A 43 -12.51 4.77 13.62
N PRO A 44 -12.51 5.57 12.54
CA PRO A 44 -13.58 6.52 12.27
C PRO A 44 -14.93 5.83 12.20
N ALA A 45 -16.01 6.55 12.47
CA ALA A 45 -17.36 6.01 12.25
C ALA A 45 -17.50 5.53 10.81
N SER A 46 -17.66 4.21 10.65
CA SER A 46 -17.59 3.52 9.37
C SER A 46 -18.74 2.54 9.23
N SER A 47 -19.16 2.27 8.00
CA SER A 47 -20.10 1.20 7.69
C SER A 47 -19.58 0.36 6.54
N ALA A 48 -19.76 -0.96 6.64
CA ALA A 48 -19.42 -1.90 5.59
C ALA A 48 -20.66 -2.72 5.20
N SER A 49 -20.79 -3.01 3.92
CA SER A 49 -21.75 -3.96 3.37
C SER A 49 -21.05 -4.94 2.43
N LEU A 50 -21.41 -6.20 2.51
CA LEU A 50 -20.92 -7.27 1.66
C LEU A 50 -22.09 -7.98 1.02
N THR A 51 -22.00 -8.24 -0.28
CA THR A 51 -22.82 -9.21 -1.01
C THR A 51 -21.90 -10.13 -1.80
N GLY A 52 -22.19 -11.42 -1.75
CA GLY A 52 -21.39 -12.40 -2.47
C GLY A 52 -21.99 -13.79 -2.45
N LYS A 53 -21.38 -14.66 -3.23
CA LYS A 53 -21.72 -16.08 -3.28
C LYS A 53 -20.48 -16.90 -3.03
N GLY A 54 -20.62 -18.05 -2.39
CA GLY A 54 -19.50 -18.95 -2.19
C GLY A 54 -19.89 -20.40 -2.20
N GLU A 55 -18.85 -21.21 -2.21
CA GLU A 55 -18.88 -22.66 -2.11
C GLU A 55 -17.88 -23.09 -1.03
N LEU A 56 -17.55 -24.38 -0.97
CA LEU A 56 -16.60 -24.94 0.00
C LEU A 56 -15.19 -24.36 -0.14
N THR A 57 -14.79 -23.96 -1.35
CA THR A 57 -13.40 -23.64 -1.68
C THR A 57 -13.20 -22.24 -2.25
N HIS A 58 -14.27 -21.47 -2.48
CA HIS A 58 -14.13 -20.11 -2.99
C HIS A 58 -15.31 -19.22 -2.59
N PHE A 59 -15.09 -17.91 -2.67
CA PHE A 59 -16.08 -16.88 -2.45
C PHE A 59 -15.93 -15.77 -3.50
N ASN A 60 -16.97 -15.56 -4.28
CA ASN A 60 -17.12 -14.46 -5.21
C ASN A 60 -17.76 -13.26 -4.50
N ILE A 61 -16.95 -12.25 -4.26
CA ILE A 61 -17.34 -10.93 -3.75
C ILE A 61 -18.00 -10.17 -4.91
N GLN A 62 -19.32 -10.00 -4.84
CA GLN A 62 -20.07 -9.25 -5.85
C GLN A 62 -19.98 -7.74 -5.59
N ASP A 63 -20.10 -7.34 -4.32
CA ASP A 63 -19.87 -5.96 -3.88
C ASP A 63 -19.50 -6.00 -2.39
N LEU A 64 -18.31 -5.50 -2.08
CA LEU A 64 -17.90 -5.10 -0.74
C LEU A 64 -17.72 -3.58 -0.73
N SER A 65 -18.60 -2.87 -0.05
CA SER A 65 -18.56 -1.41 0.06
C SER A 65 -18.25 -1.01 1.50
N LEU A 66 -17.23 -0.18 1.67
CA LEU A 66 -16.85 0.43 2.94
C LEU A 66 -17.04 1.95 2.82
N ASN A 67 -17.94 2.51 3.62
CA ASN A 67 -18.06 3.96 3.81
C ASN A 67 -17.27 4.33 5.07
N THR A 68 -16.23 5.12 4.91
CA THR A 68 -15.32 5.55 5.98
C THR A 68 -14.58 6.79 5.51
N LEU A 69 -13.98 7.55 6.43
CA LEU A 69 -13.09 8.66 6.08
C LEU A 69 -13.73 9.64 5.07
N GLU A 70 -15.02 9.97 5.27
CA GLU A 70 -15.81 10.86 4.39
C GLU A 70 -15.95 10.37 2.92
N GLY A 71 -15.57 9.12 2.64
CA GLY A 71 -15.59 8.54 1.30
C GLY A 71 -16.06 7.08 1.28
N THR A 72 -15.84 6.45 0.14
CA THR A 72 -16.23 5.07 -0.12
C THR A 72 -15.09 4.30 -0.78
N ALA A 73 -14.83 3.09 -0.29
CA ALA A 73 -14.01 2.09 -0.95
C ALA A 73 -14.92 0.93 -1.40
N LYS A 74 -14.83 0.54 -2.67
CA LYS A 74 -15.58 -0.59 -3.23
C LYS A 74 -14.63 -1.66 -3.73
N ILE A 75 -14.94 -2.91 -3.42
CA ILE A 75 -14.18 -4.08 -3.80
C ILE A 75 -15.12 -5.11 -4.44
N ASP A 76 -14.71 -5.63 -5.58
CA ASP A 76 -15.26 -6.84 -6.19
C ASP A 76 -14.12 -7.83 -6.44
N GLY A 77 -14.43 -9.13 -6.51
CA GLY A 77 -13.39 -10.12 -6.76
C GLY A 77 -13.77 -11.55 -6.40
N LEU A 78 -12.77 -12.42 -6.49
CA LEU A 78 -12.84 -13.83 -6.15
C LEU A 78 -11.70 -14.17 -5.20
N VAL A 79 -12.02 -14.91 -4.15
CA VAL A 79 -11.04 -15.56 -3.28
C VAL A 79 -11.24 -17.06 -3.38
N ASP A 80 -10.17 -17.81 -3.64
CA ASP A 80 -10.17 -19.27 -3.78
C ASP A 80 -9.14 -19.86 -2.81
N TRP A 81 -9.54 -20.82 -2.00
CA TRP A 81 -8.70 -21.51 -1.01
C TRP A 81 -8.64 -23.03 -1.22
N SER A 82 -8.91 -23.52 -2.44
CA SER A 82 -8.87 -24.95 -2.77
C SER A 82 -7.48 -25.59 -2.57
N GLU A 83 -6.42 -24.89 -2.94
CA GLU A 83 -5.02 -25.36 -2.88
C GLU A 83 -4.12 -24.41 -2.06
N GLY A 84 -4.74 -23.56 -1.22
CA GLY A 84 -4.16 -22.35 -0.65
C GLY A 84 -4.82 -21.10 -1.22
N VAL A 85 -4.61 -19.95 -0.59
CA VAL A 85 -5.36 -18.74 -0.92
C VAL A 85 -4.85 -18.14 -2.23
N ALA A 86 -5.73 -17.98 -3.21
CA ALA A 86 -5.55 -17.06 -4.33
C ALA A 86 -6.67 -16.03 -4.35
N TRP A 87 -6.37 -14.88 -4.93
CA TRP A 87 -7.33 -13.83 -5.09
C TRP A 87 -7.19 -13.15 -6.45
N ARG A 88 -8.29 -12.56 -6.90
CA ARG A 88 -8.33 -11.51 -7.91
C ARG A 88 -9.35 -10.49 -7.43
N SER A 89 -8.97 -9.22 -7.36
CA SER A 89 -9.84 -8.17 -6.87
C SER A 89 -9.62 -6.86 -7.61
N ASN A 90 -10.69 -6.07 -7.69
CA ASN A 90 -10.63 -4.69 -8.11
C ASN A 90 -10.98 -3.82 -6.91
N LEU A 91 -10.23 -2.75 -6.70
CA LEU A 91 -10.49 -1.74 -5.68
C LEU A 91 -10.80 -0.41 -6.38
N LYS A 92 -11.88 0.23 -5.97
CA LYS A 92 -12.21 1.61 -6.35
C LYS A 92 -12.36 2.47 -5.11
N LEU A 93 -11.60 3.56 -5.05
CA LEU A 93 -11.66 4.55 -4.00
C LEU A 93 -12.38 5.80 -4.51
N GLN A 94 -13.25 6.36 -3.67
CA GLN A 94 -13.92 7.62 -3.92
C GLN A 94 -13.83 8.48 -2.66
N HIS A 95 -13.10 9.58 -2.77
CA HIS A 95 -13.02 10.63 -1.76
C HIS A 95 -12.59 10.18 -0.35
N ILE A 96 -11.59 9.28 -0.26
CA ILE A 96 -11.05 8.86 1.03
C ILE A 96 -10.21 9.98 1.64
N ASN A 97 -10.69 10.57 2.74
CA ASN A 97 -10.04 11.67 3.46
C ASN A 97 -9.28 11.14 4.70
N THR A 98 -7.96 11.03 4.61
CA THR A 98 -7.12 10.44 5.67
C THR A 98 -6.93 11.33 6.88
N LYS A 99 -7.38 12.60 6.86
CA LYS A 99 -7.08 13.60 7.90
C LYS A 99 -7.45 13.16 9.32
N SER A 100 -8.57 12.43 9.48
CA SER A 100 -9.00 11.97 10.81
C SER A 100 -8.16 10.81 11.36
N LEU A 101 -7.43 10.08 10.49
CA LEU A 101 -6.59 8.95 10.86
C LEU A 101 -5.10 9.33 10.91
N LEU A 102 -4.66 10.15 9.96
CA LEU A 102 -3.27 10.60 9.79
C LEU A 102 -3.26 12.13 9.73
N ALA A 103 -3.26 12.78 10.89
CA ALA A 103 -3.32 14.24 10.99
C ALA A 103 -2.14 14.94 10.27
N ASP A 104 -0.96 14.33 10.31
CA ASP A 104 0.27 14.84 9.66
C ASP A 104 0.31 14.54 8.16
N TRP A 105 -0.62 13.72 7.65
CA TRP A 105 -0.72 13.35 6.24
C TRP A 105 -2.17 13.44 5.76
N PRO A 106 -2.76 14.66 5.72
CA PRO A 106 -4.15 14.85 5.32
C PRO A 106 -4.25 14.81 3.79
N ALA A 107 -4.60 13.64 3.27
CA ALA A 107 -4.82 13.39 1.86
C ALA A 107 -6.29 13.11 1.58
N VAL A 108 -6.75 13.52 0.40
CA VAL A 108 -8.05 13.13 -0.16
C VAL A 108 -7.79 12.34 -1.44
N LEU A 109 -8.11 11.05 -1.44
CA LEU A 109 -7.71 10.09 -2.47
C LEU A 109 -8.93 9.49 -3.19
N SER A 110 -8.82 9.33 -4.51
CA SER A 110 -9.80 8.65 -5.37
C SER A 110 -9.07 7.93 -6.49
N GLY A 111 -9.62 6.84 -6.99
CA GLY A 111 -8.96 6.09 -8.05
C GLY A 111 -9.27 4.62 -8.01
N SER A 112 -8.43 3.83 -8.67
CA SER A 112 -8.58 2.38 -8.66
C SER A 112 -7.24 1.66 -8.78
N LEU A 113 -7.28 0.38 -8.43
CA LEU A 113 -6.24 -0.60 -8.74
C LEU A 113 -6.88 -1.98 -8.85
N SER A 114 -6.17 -2.90 -9.49
CA SER A 114 -6.51 -4.32 -9.50
C SER A 114 -5.38 -5.09 -8.80
N SER A 115 -5.73 -6.14 -8.07
CA SER A 115 -4.75 -7.03 -7.44
C SER A 115 -5.09 -8.49 -7.69
N GLU A 116 -4.08 -9.28 -8.00
CA GLU A 116 -4.20 -10.73 -8.05
C GLU A 116 -2.98 -11.38 -7.44
N GLY A 117 -3.13 -12.61 -6.98
CA GLY A 117 -2.01 -13.32 -6.36
C GLY A 117 -2.41 -14.61 -5.70
N TYR A 118 -1.44 -15.20 -5.02
CA TYR A 118 -1.63 -16.37 -4.19
C TYR A 118 -0.63 -16.43 -3.04
N ALA A 119 -0.99 -17.17 -2.01
CA ALA A 119 -0.14 -17.49 -0.87
C ALA A 119 -0.48 -18.89 -0.33
N GLY A 120 0.51 -19.56 0.27
CA GLY A 120 0.31 -20.88 0.88
C GLY A 120 0.06 -22.01 -0.13
N ARG A 121 0.49 -21.82 -1.39
CA ARG A 121 0.37 -22.81 -2.45
C ARG A 121 1.69 -23.57 -2.67
N GLY A 122 1.58 -24.79 -3.22
CA GLY A 122 2.71 -25.63 -3.61
C GLY A 122 3.32 -26.46 -2.47
N ASN A 123 4.26 -27.35 -2.82
CA ASN A 123 4.79 -28.40 -1.94
C ASN A 123 5.49 -27.90 -0.66
N SER A 124 5.85 -26.62 -0.58
CA SER A 124 6.54 -26.04 0.57
C SER A 124 5.67 -25.07 1.40
N ALA A 125 4.42 -24.82 1.00
CA ALA A 125 3.50 -23.84 1.62
C ALA A 125 4.08 -22.41 1.80
N SER A 126 5.25 -22.11 1.23
CA SER A 126 5.98 -20.84 1.34
C SER A 126 5.88 -19.97 0.08
N GLY A 127 5.35 -20.53 -1.00
CA GLY A 127 5.19 -19.82 -2.27
C GLY A 127 4.11 -18.75 -2.17
N TRP A 128 4.49 -17.51 -2.44
CA TRP A 128 3.57 -16.39 -2.59
C TRP A 128 3.94 -15.55 -3.81
N LYS A 129 2.93 -14.90 -4.38
CA LYS A 129 3.03 -13.92 -5.44
C LYS A 129 1.88 -12.92 -5.32
N ALA A 130 2.15 -11.66 -5.61
CA ALA A 130 1.16 -10.60 -5.77
C ALA A 130 1.49 -9.77 -7.01
N ASP A 131 0.49 -9.49 -7.82
CA ASP A 131 0.49 -8.53 -8.92
C ASP A 131 -0.50 -7.42 -8.54
N VAL A 132 -0.08 -6.16 -8.64
CA VAL A 132 -0.93 -4.99 -8.50
C VAL A 132 -0.79 -4.18 -9.77
N SER A 133 -1.89 -4.11 -10.51
CA SER A 133 -1.96 -3.49 -11.82
C SER A 133 -2.99 -2.38 -11.86
N ASN A 134 -2.95 -1.60 -12.93
CA ASN A 134 -3.91 -0.55 -13.21
C ASN A 134 -4.01 0.48 -12.07
N ILE A 135 -2.90 0.72 -11.37
CA ILE A 135 -2.84 1.72 -10.30
C ILE A 135 -3.07 3.08 -10.97
N ASP A 136 -4.12 3.76 -10.56
CA ASP A 136 -4.43 5.14 -10.92
C ASP A 136 -5.12 5.80 -9.72
N ILE A 137 -4.31 6.27 -8.77
CA ILE A 137 -4.78 6.93 -7.55
C ILE A 137 -4.47 8.41 -7.64
N LYS A 138 -5.50 9.24 -7.65
CA LYS A 138 -5.45 10.69 -7.77
C LYS A 138 -5.99 11.34 -6.51
N GLY A 139 -5.61 12.59 -6.28
CA GLY A 139 -6.09 13.29 -5.10
C GLY A 139 -5.36 14.57 -4.79
N SER A 140 -5.42 14.94 -3.53
CA SER A 140 -4.60 16.01 -2.98
C SER A 140 -3.98 15.59 -1.66
N LEU A 141 -2.79 16.09 -1.38
CA LEU A 141 -2.09 15.96 -0.11
C LEU A 141 -1.59 17.35 0.28
N LEU A 142 -1.96 17.85 1.45
CA LEU A 142 -1.59 19.20 1.91
C LEU A 142 -1.85 20.27 0.82
N GLN A 143 -3.01 20.19 0.16
CA GLN A 143 -3.46 21.08 -0.93
C GLN A 143 -2.65 21.03 -2.22
N LYS A 144 -1.69 20.10 -2.35
CA LYS A 144 -0.98 19.84 -3.61
C LYS A 144 -1.60 18.63 -4.31
N ASN A 145 -1.68 18.69 -5.64
CA ASN A 145 -2.15 17.57 -6.46
C ASN A 145 -1.28 16.33 -6.20
N LEU A 146 -1.90 15.15 -6.11
CA LEU A 146 -1.23 13.87 -5.93
C LEU A 146 -1.74 12.90 -7.01
N HIS A 147 -0.82 12.21 -7.69
CA HIS A 147 -1.16 11.16 -8.63
C HIS A 147 -0.12 10.04 -8.57
N LEU A 148 -0.56 8.84 -8.21
CA LEU A 148 0.21 7.60 -8.27
C LEU A 148 -0.34 6.76 -9.41
N SER A 149 0.53 6.33 -10.32
CA SER A 149 0.16 5.44 -11.41
C SER A 149 1.22 4.40 -11.72
N GLY A 150 0.82 3.22 -12.16
CA GLY A 150 1.76 2.17 -12.57
C GLY A 150 1.31 0.76 -12.25
N ASN A 151 2.30 -0.13 -12.21
CA ASN A 151 2.13 -1.55 -11.90
C ASN A 151 3.31 -2.04 -11.07
N LEU A 152 3.08 -3.02 -10.22
CA LEU A 152 4.12 -3.69 -9.44
C LEU A 152 3.77 -5.16 -9.25
N LYS A 153 4.80 -5.99 -9.15
CA LYS A 153 4.70 -7.41 -8.85
C LYS A 153 5.70 -7.73 -7.76
N ALA A 154 5.38 -8.71 -6.94
CA ALA A 154 6.25 -9.17 -5.89
C ALA A 154 6.02 -10.67 -5.68
N ASP A 155 7.09 -11.41 -5.47
CA ASP A 155 7.01 -12.82 -5.10
C ASP A 155 8.19 -13.23 -4.23
N HIS A 156 8.15 -14.47 -3.73
CA HIS A 156 9.17 -15.03 -2.85
C HIS A 156 10.58 -15.13 -3.45
N GLN A 157 10.74 -15.09 -4.78
CA GLN A 157 12.03 -15.13 -5.46
C GLN A 157 12.45 -13.72 -5.91
N GLN A 158 11.58 -13.07 -6.66
CA GLN A 158 11.70 -11.71 -7.14
C GLN A 158 10.92 -10.80 -6.18
N LEU A 159 11.63 -10.31 -5.15
CA LEU A 159 11.05 -9.53 -4.06
C LEU A 159 10.20 -8.34 -4.54
N LEU A 160 10.62 -7.70 -5.64
CA LEU A 160 9.85 -6.65 -6.32
C LEU A 160 10.22 -6.59 -7.80
N ASP A 161 9.22 -6.41 -8.65
CA ASP A 161 9.33 -6.05 -10.07
C ASP A 161 8.39 -4.87 -10.33
N VAL A 162 8.95 -3.76 -10.79
CA VAL A 162 8.22 -2.54 -11.11
C VAL A 162 8.42 -2.26 -12.59
N PRO A 163 7.49 -2.67 -13.49
CA PRO A 163 7.55 -2.30 -14.90
C PRO A 163 7.58 -0.78 -15.10
N GLY A 164 6.88 -0.05 -14.22
CA GLY A 164 6.92 1.40 -14.11
C GLY A 164 5.93 1.88 -13.06
N LEU A 165 6.40 2.75 -12.16
CA LEU A 165 5.60 3.43 -11.15
C LEU A 165 5.95 4.91 -11.15
N SER A 166 4.96 5.78 -11.30
CA SER A 166 5.12 7.23 -11.36
C SER A 166 4.31 7.88 -10.25
N LEU A 167 4.97 8.71 -9.46
CA LEU A 167 4.37 9.53 -8.42
C LEU A 167 4.56 11.00 -8.77
N VAL A 168 3.44 11.72 -8.91
CA VAL A 168 3.40 13.17 -9.06
C VAL A 168 2.82 13.76 -7.78
N TYR A 169 3.52 14.73 -7.19
CA TYR A 169 3.07 15.47 -6.00
C TYR A 169 3.41 16.95 -6.13
N GLY A 170 2.40 17.77 -6.45
CA GLY A 170 2.60 19.16 -6.86
C GLY A 170 3.53 19.24 -8.08
N GLU A 171 4.70 19.84 -7.88
CA GLU A 171 5.76 19.97 -8.90
C GLU A 171 6.78 18.82 -8.87
N ASN A 172 6.67 17.91 -7.90
CA ASN A 172 7.58 16.78 -7.78
C ASN A 172 7.12 15.63 -8.68
N LYS A 173 8.08 14.97 -9.33
CA LYS A 173 7.90 13.73 -10.07
C LYS A 173 8.96 12.72 -9.64
N ILE A 174 8.51 11.51 -9.31
CA ILE A 174 9.37 10.38 -8.98
C ILE A 174 8.94 9.21 -9.86
N ASP A 175 9.85 8.71 -10.69
CA ASP A 175 9.63 7.56 -11.56
C ASP A 175 10.51 6.40 -11.10
N LEU A 176 9.92 5.25 -10.83
CA LEU A 176 10.59 4.02 -10.41
C LEU A 176 10.37 2.91 -11.43
N LYS A 177 11.40 2.12 -11.71
CA LYS A 177 11.31 0.94 -12.58
C LYS A 177 12.40 -0.08 -12.32
N GLY A 178 12.17 -1.31 -12.74
CA GLY A 178 13.13 -2.41 -12.68
C GLY A 178 12.83 -3.37 -11.55
N VAL A 179 13.81 -4.20 -11.21
CA VAL A 179 13.62 -5.39 -10.38
C VAL A 179 14.54 -5.39 -9.17
N LEU A 180 14.05 -5.86 -8.02
CA LEU A 180 14.79 -6.08 -6.77
C LEU A 180 14.72 -7.56 -6.37
N GLY A 181 15.87 -8.13 -6.02
CA GLY A 181 16.01 -9.52 -5.61
C GLY A 181 17.47 -9.98 -5.56
N GLU A 182 17.71 -11.24 -5.89
CA GLU A 182 19.08 -11.79 -6.00
C GLU A 182 19.86 -11.15 -7.16
N LYS A 183 19.17 -10.76 -8.23
CA LYS A 183 19.70 -10.02 -9.38
C LYS A 183 18.88 -8.75 -9.59
N SER A 184 19.23 -7.71 -8.84
CA SER A 184 18.56 -6.42 -8.94
C SER A 184 19.10 -5.61 -10.12
N ASP A 185 18.21 -4.87 -10.75
CA ASP A 185 18.48 -3.79 -11.69
C ASP A 185 17.30 -2.81 -11.56
N PHE A 186 17.41 -1.89 -10.62
CA PHE A 186 16.35 -0.99 -10.21
C PHE A 186 16.79 0.46 -10.38
N TYR A 187 15.90 1.29 -10.90
CA TYR A 187 16.19 2.66 -11.28
C TYR A 187 15.14 3.60 -10.70
N ALA A 188 15.60 4.72 -10.17
CA ALA A 188 14.79 5.84 -9.72
C ALA A 188 15.24 7.12 -10.43
N ASP A 189 14.30 7.84 -11.05
CA ASP A 189 14.48 9.22 -11.53
C ASP A 189 13.66 10.15 -10.62
N ILE A 190 14.34 11.13 -10.03
CA ILE A 190 13.77 12.01 -9.03
C ILE A 190 13.91 13.44 -9.54
N LYS A 191 12.78 14.07 -9.85
CA LYS A 191 12.66 15.50 -10.16
C LYS A 191 11.73 16.13 -9.13
N ALA A 192 12.27 16.45 -7.96
CA ALA A 192 11.49 16.87 -6.82
C ALA A 192 12.00 18.21 -6.25
N PRO A 193 11.64 19.35 -6.86
CA PRO A 193 12.11 20.66 -6.41
C PRO A 193 11.62 21.04 -5.01
N ASN A 194 10.57 20.38 -4.49
CA ASN A 194 10.04 20.64 -3.17
C ASN A 194 9.29 19.44 -2.57
N LEU A 195 10.02 18.53 -1.93
CA LEU A 195 9.47 17.35 -1.23
C LEU A 195 8.64 17.69 0.02
N GLN A 196 8.55 18.96 0.42
CA GLN A 196 7.83 19.33 1.64
C GLN A 196 6.38 18.85 1.59
N GLY A 197 6.02 18.08 2.63
CA GLY A 197 4.70 17.53 2.83
C GLY A 197 4.46 16.17 2.17
N LEU A 198 5.34 15.71 1.25
CA LEU A 198 5.21 14.35 0.71
C LEU A 198 5.51 13.32 1.79
N VAL A 199 6.63 13.55 2.49
CA VAL A 199 7.04 12.83 3.68
C VAL A 199 6.90 13.78 4.87
N PRO A 200 6.23 13.36 5.96
CA PRO A 200 6.14 14.18 7.17
C PRO A 200 7.51 14.64 7.64
N ASN A 201 7.60 15.90 8.07
CA ASN A 201 8.82 16.55 8.57
C ASN A 201 10.02 16.63 7.61
N LEU A 202 9.90 16.13 6.37
CA LEU A 202 10.92 16.28 5.34
C LEU A 202 10.75 17.59 4.59
N LYS A 203 11.84 18.34 4.46
CA LYS A 203 12.01 19.44 3.51
C LYS A 203 13.25 19.11 2.70
N ALA A 204 13.14 19.06 1.38
CA ALA A 204 14.28 18.87 0.51
C ALA A 204 13.88 19.23 -0.92
N SER A 205 14.82 19.78 -1.68
CA SER A 205 14.81 19.72 -3.13
C SER A 205 15.76 18.60 -3.53
N VAL A 206 15.34 17.70 -4.42
CA VAL A 206 16.16 16.59 -4.92
C VAL A 206 16.00 16.52 -6.44
N ASN A 207 17.11 16.51 -7.16
CA ASN A 207 17.15 16.27 -8.59
C ASN A 207 18.26 15.28 -8.92
N GLY A 208 17.93 14.25 -9.69
CA GLY A 208 18.90 13.29 -10.18
C GLY A 208 18.35 11.87 -10.24
N ASN A 209 19.25 10.89 -10.29
CA ASN A 209 18.90 9.50 -10.44
C ASN A 209 19.70 8.58 -9.51
N ALA A 210 19.13 7.41 -9.24
CA ALA A 210 19.76 6.33 -8.50
C ALA A 210 19.55 5.02 -9.25
N LYS A 211 20.60 4.21 -9.33
CA LYS A 211 20.52 2.84 -9.85
C LYS A 211 21.05 1.88 -8.79
N LEU A 212 20.23 0.89 -8.45
CA LEU A 212 20.61 -0.23 -7.59
C LEU A 212 20.78 -1.47 -8.46
N SER A 213 21.91 -2.15 -8.32
CA SER A 213 22.23 -3.39 -9.03
C SER A 213 22.84 -4.45 -8.12
N GLY A 214 22.86 -5.70 -8.57
CA GLY A 214 23.39 -6.82 -7.78
C GLY A 214 22.38 -7.37 -6.77
N LYS A 215 22.84 -8.05 -5.72
CA LYS A 215 21.96 -8.66 -4.74
C LYS A 215 21.41 -7.59 -3.80
N VAL A 216 20.11 -7.60 -3.52
CA VAL A 216 19.48 -6.58 -2.66
C VAL A 216 20.08 -6.51 -1.24
N SER A 217 20.64 -7.62 -0.74
CA SER A 217 21.33 -7.67 0.56
C SER A 217 22.75 -7.10 0.52
N GLU A 218 23.35 -7.01 -0.68
CA GLU A 218 24.70 -6.53 -0.94
C GLU A 218 24.69 -5.67 -2.22
N PRO A 219 23.95 -4.54 -2.23
CA PRO A 219 23.70 -3.80 -3.45
C PRO A 219 24.94 -3.01 -3.91
N ASN A 220 25.02 -2.83 -5.22
CA ASN A 220 25.82 -1.80 -5.86
C ASN A 220 24.90 -0.62 -6.19
N ILE A 221 25.17 0.53 -5.61
CA ILE A 221 24.35 1.74 -5.80
C ILE A 221 25.16 2.78 -6.57
N ASP A 222 24.70 3.10 -7.77
CA ASP A 222 25.18 4.24 -8.55
C ASP A 222 24.24 5.42 -8.27
N LEU A 223 24.79 6.51 -7.71
CA LEU A 223 24.04 7.73 -7.40
C LEU A 223 24.58 8.90 -8.22
N ASP A 224 23.68 9.67 -8.82
CA ASP A 224 23.94 11.03 -9.31
C ASP A 224 22.79 11.93 -8.85
N LEU A 225 22.92 12.47 -7.64
CA LEU A 225 21.87 13.22 -6.97
C LEU A 225 22.43 14.55 -6.48
N VAL A 226 21.67 15.62 -6.73
CA VAL A 226 21.84 16.92 -6.10
C VAL A 226 20.63 17.17 -5.22
N ALA A 227 20.89 17.35 -3.93
CA ALA A 227 19.86 17.76 -2.97
C ALA A 227 20.24 19.08 -2.29
N SER A 228 19.23 19.89 -2.00
CA SER A 228 19.41 21.15 -1.29
C SER A 228 18.28 21.38 -0.29
N ASN A 229 18.54 22.22 0.71
CA ASN A 229 17.62 22.55 1.79
C ASN A 229 17.06 21.30 2.49
N VAL A 230 17.91 20.28 2.69
CA VAL A 230 17.53 19.02 3.33
C VAL A 230 17.35 19.27 4.81
N GLY A 231 16.12 19.14 5.29
CA GLY A 231 15.74 19.18 6.68
C GLY A 231 14.87 17.97 6.99
N TYR A 232 15.26 17.18 7.98
CA TYR A 232 14.47 16.06 8.48
C TYR A 232 14.62 16.00 9.99
N GLU A 233 13.54 16.24 10.72
CA GLU A 233 13.58 16.39 12.17
C GLU A 233 14.65 17.44 12.60
N GLN A 234 15.61 17.03 13.42
CA GLN A 234 16.75 17.84 13.87
C GLN A 234 17.90 17.92 12.85
N PHE A 235 17.92 17.04 11.83
CA PHE A 235 18.97 17.02 10.82
C PHE A 235 18.75 18.14 9.80
N LYS A 236 19.81 18.91 9.52
CA LYS A 236 19.80 19.98 8.53
C LYS A 236 21.08 19.91 7.69
N LEU A 237 20.91 19.91 6.38
CA LEU A 237 21.99 19.90 5.41
C LEU A 237 21.61 20.86 4.26
N GLN A 238 22.47 21.85 4.02
CA GLN A 238 22.19 22.89 3.04
C GLN A 238 22.27 22.36 1.61
N ASN A 239 23.34 21.63 1.30
CA ASN A 239 23.57 21.06 -0.01
C ASN A 239 24.22 19.68 0.13
N LEU A 240 23.80 18.75 -0.73
CA LEU A 240 24.37 17.44 -0.90
C LEU A 240 24.53 17.20 -2.40
N THR A 241 25.77 16.97 -2.83
CA THR A 241 26.02 16.39 -4.16
C THR A 241 26.58 15.00 -3.93
N ALA A 242 25.81 13.98 -4.32
CA ALA A 242 26.22 12.60 -4.24
C ALA A 242 26.43 12.08 -5.66
N LYS A 243 27.69 11.96 -6.07
CA LYS A 243 28.12 11.21 -7.25
C LYS A 243 29.04 10.10 -6.79
N GLY A 244 28.62 8.86 -6.95
CA GLY A 244 29.45 7.75 -6.47
C GLY A 244 28.85 6.39 -6.75
N LYS A 245 29.73 5.40 -6.70
CA LYS A 245 29.38 3.98 -6.66
C LYS A 245 29.61 3.50 -5.23
N ILE A 246 28.57 2.96 -4.61
CA ILE A 246 28.65 2.35 -3.29
C ILE A 246 28.51 0.84 -3.50
N THR A 247 29.50 0.07 -3.06
CA THR A 247 29.46 -1.39 -3.05
C THR A 247 29.54 -1.85 -1.61
N THR A 248 28.52 -2.55 -1.14
CA THR A 248 28.54 -3.15 0.20
C THR A 248 29.12 -4.56 0.10
N GLU A 249 30.30 -4.78 0.68
CA GLU A 249 30.86 -6.12 0.87
C GLU A 249 30.68 -6.55 2.33
N LYS A 250 30.36 -7.83 2.55
CA LYS A 250 30.25 -8.39 3.89
C LYS A 250 31.66 -8.55 4.48
N THR A 251 32.06 -7.66 5.39
CA THR A 251 33.32 -7.83 6.12
C THR A 251 33.17 -9.02 7.07
N ILE A 252 33.75 -10.17 6.73
CA ILE A 252 33.96 -11.26 7.69
C ILE A 252 35.06 -10.77 8.64
N GLN A 253 34.70 -10.28 9.82
CA GLN A 253 35.68 -10.18 10.91
C GLN A 253 36.02 -11.60 11.34
N GLY A 254 37.22 -12.05 10.98
CA GLY A 254 37.79 -13.29 11.50
C GLY A 254 37.97 -13.18 13.01
N ILE A 255 37.50 -14.20 13.73
CA ILE A 255 37.86 -14.49 15.13
C ILE A 255 39.18 -15.25 15.10
#